data_AF-A0A973YR39-F1
#
_entry.id   AF-A0A973YR39-F1
#
_cell.length_a   1.000
_cell.length_b   1.000
_cell.length_c   1.000
_cell.angle_alpha   90.00
_cell.angle_beta   90.00
_cell.angle_gamma   90.00
#
_symmetry.space_group_name_H-M   'P 1'
#
loop_
_entity.id
_entity.type
_entity.pdbx_description
1 polymer ?
#
loop_
_entity_poly.entity_id
_entity_poly.type
_entity_poly.pdbx_seq_one_letter_code
_entity_poly.pdbx_strand_id
1 'polypeptide(L)'
;MAEDRIQLEPSWKARVGDYLRRPDMQQLAAFLRQRKASGARIYPGGGEIFAALDATPFDQVKVVVLGQDPYHGPGQAHGLCFSVQP
;
A
#
# COMPACT_ATOMS: atom_id res chain seq x y z
N MET A 1 23.18 -5.40 -4.52
CA MET A 1 22.14 -6.38 -4.11
C MET A 1 21.12 -5.67 -3.25
N ALA A 2 20.10 -5.05 -3.87
CA ALA A 2 19.04 -4.30 -3.18
C ALA A 2 17.68 -4.56 -3.83
N GLU A 3 17.50 -5.74 -4.43
CA GLU A 3 16.45 -5.97 -5.43
C GLU A 3 15.14 -6.52 -4.86
N ASP A 4 15.06 -6.86 -3.57
CA ASP A 4 13.85 -7.47 -3.02
C ASP A 4 13.37 -6.88 -1.68
N ARG A 5 13.15 -5.56 -1.65
CA ARG A 5 12.56 -4.87 -0.48
C ARG A 5 11.03 -4.76 -0.51
N ILE A 6 10.38 -5.10 -1.62
CA ILE A 6 8.92 -5.01 -1.73
C ILE A 6 8.32 -6.22 -1.00
N GLN A 7 7.73 -5.95 0.16
CA GLN A 7 6.94 -6.90 0.92
C GLN A 7 5.49 -6.79 0.44
N LEU A 8 4.98 -7.90 -0.08
CA LEU A 8 3.63 -8.04 -0.61
C LEU A 8 3.29 -9.53 -0.65
N GLU A 9 2.02 -9.89 -0.51
CA GLU A 9 1.55 -11.26 -0.71
C GLU A 9 2.08 -11.86 -2.03
N PRO A 10 2.58 -13.11 -2.04
CA PRO A 10 3.33 -13.67 -3.16
C PRO A 10 2.62 -13.64 -4.51
N SER A 11 1.32 -13.98 -4.56
CA SER A 11 0.56 -14.00 -5.81
C SER A 11 0.37 -12.59 -6.37
N TRP A 12 0.17 -11.58 -5.52
CA TRP A 12 0.17 -10.19 -5.93
C TRP A 12 1.55 -9.70 -6.36
N LYS A 13 2.61 -10.05 -5.61
CA LYS A 13 3.99 -9.69 -5.93
C LYS A 13 4.40 -10.20 -7.32
N ALA A 14 3.97 -11.40 -7.69
CA ALA A 14 4.20 -11.95 -9.02
C ALA A 14 3.50 -11.16 -10.15
N ARG A 15 2.41 -10.44 -9.85
CA ARG A 15 1.63 -9.66 -10.84
C ARG A 15 2.07 -8.21 -10.94
N VAL A 16 2.32 -7.56 -9.80
CA VAL A 16 2.56 -6.10 -9.74
C VAL A 16 3.95 -5.72 -9.22
N GLY A 17 4.77 -6.68 -8.78
CA GLY A 17 6.10 -6.40 -8.24
C GLY A 17 7.01 -5.66 -9.22
N ASP A 18 7.01 -6.05 -10.49
CA ASP A 18 7.75 -5.34 -11.54
C ASP A 18 7.25 -3.92 -11.77
N TYR A 19 5.93 -3.72 -11.71
CA TYR A 19 5.35 -2.39 -11.85
C TYR A 19 5.83 -1.46 -10.72
N LEU A 20 5.86 -1.95 -9.47
CA LEU A 20 6.35 -1.21 -8.31
C LEU A 20 7.87 -0.88 -8.39
N ARG A 21 8.62 -1.58 -9.24
CA ARG A 21 10.05 -1.31 -9.51
C ARG A 21 10.28 -0.21 -10.54
N ARG A 22 9.26 0.22 -11.28
CA ARG A 22 9.43 1.24 -12.32
C ARG A 22 9.91 2.58 -11.75
N PRO A 23 10.64 3.40 -12.56
CA PRO A 23 11.20 4.67 -12.09
C PRO A 23 10.19 5.64 -11.49
N ASP A 24 8.98 5.73 -12.05
CA ASP A 24 7.88 6.55 -11.55
C ASP A 24 7.40 6.12 -10.17
N MET A 25 7.27 4.82 -9.93
CA MET A 25 6.92 4.28 -8.61
C MET A 25 8.04 4.50 -7.58
N GLN A 26 9.31 4.41 -7.99
CA GLN A 26 10.44 4.72 -7.13
C GLN A 26 10.48 6.21 -6.75
N GLN A 27 10.17 7.10 -7.70
CA GLN A 27 10.02 8.54 -7.45
C GLN A 27 8.86 8.82 -6.50
N LEU A 28 7.71 8.17 -6.68
CA LEU A 28 6.57 8.28 -5.76
C LEU A 28 6.93 7.83 -4.34
N ALA A 29 7.61 6.70 -4.21
CA ALA A 29 8.07 6.21 -2.90
C ALA A 29 9.07 7.17 -2.24
N ALA A 30 9.97 7.78 -3.02
CA ALA A 30 10.90 8.80 -2.53
C ALA A 30 10.16 10.06 -2.06
N PHE A 31 9.19 10.54 -2.83
CA PHE A 31 8.33 11.67 -2.48
C PHE A 31 7.59 11.43 -1.15
N LEU A 32 6.96 10.27 -0.98
CA LEU A 32 6.24 9.93 0.27
C LEU A 32 7.19 9.87 1.48
N ARG A 33 8.38 9.29 1.31
CA ARG A 33 9.41 9.28 2.37
C ARG A 33 9.86 10.69 2.74
N GLN A 34 10.09 11.55 1.75
CA GLN A 34 10.46 12.94 1.98
C GLN A 34 9.34 13.69 2.71
N ARG A 35 8.08 13.55 2.28
CA ARG A 35 6.93 14.17 2.96
C ARG A 35 6.85 13.76 4.42
N LYS A 36 7.00 12.46 4.71
CA LYS A 36 7.02 11.94 6.09
C LYS A 36 8.21 12.49 6.89
N ALA A 37 9.40 12.55 6.30
CA ALA A 37 10.59 13.12 6.94
C ALA A 37 10.45 14.62 7.23
N SER A 38 9.74 15.36 6.38
CA SER A 38 9.38 16.77 6.59
C SER A 38 8.23 16.98 7.58
N GLY A 39 7.81 15.95 8.31
CA GLY A 39 6.79 16.04 9.36
C GLY A 39 5.34 15.88 8.88
N ALA A 40 5.11 15.56 7.60
CA ALA A 40 3.76 15.27 7.14
C ALA A 40 3.21 14.00 7.81
N ARG A 41 1.98 14.08 8.33
CA ARG A 41 1.26 12.91 8.82
C ARG A 41 0.63 12.18 7.63
N ILE A 42 1.08 10.95 7.39
CA ILE A 42 0.64 10.11 6.28
C ILE A 42 -0.14 8.92 6.85
N TYR A 43 -1.27 8.59 6.23
CA TYR A 43 -2.12 7.45 6.55
C TYR A 43 -2.34 6.58 5.31
N PRO A 44 -2.53 5.24 5.46
CA PRO A 44 -2.36 4.48 6.69
C PRO A 44 -0.88 4.35 7.08
N GLY A 45 -0.56 3.58 8.12
CA GLY A 45 0.83 3.27 8.46
C GLY A 45 1.57 2.62 7.28
N GLY A 46 2.89 2.80 7.21
CA GLY A 46 3.67 2.31 6.06
C GLY A 46 3.56 0.80 5.79
N GLY A 47 3.35 0.00 6.84
CA GLY A 47 3.12 -1.45 6.72
C GLY A 47 1.68 -1.83 6.33
N GLU A 48 0.76 -0.88 6.33
CA GLU A 48 -0.66 -1.10 6.05
C GLU A 48 -1.06 -0.61 4.64
N ILE A 49 -0.16 0.06 3.91
CA ILE A 49 -0.44 0.61 2.58
C ILE A 49 -0.96 -0.46 1.61
N PHE A 50 -0.44 -1.69 1.71
CA PHE A 50 -0.82 -2.81 0.85
C PHE A 50 -1.72 -3.83 1.55
N ALA A 51 -2.31 -3.50 2.71
CA ALA A 51 -3.07 -4.46 3.51
C ALA A 51 -4.21 -5.14 2.73
N ALA A 52 -4.89 -4.44 1.82
CA ALA A 52 -5.90 -5.04 0.95
C ALA A 52 -5.37 -6.17 0.05
N LEU A 53 -4.15 -6.01 -0.49
CA LEU A 53 -3.51 -7.02 -1.31
C LEU A 53 -2.97 -8.17 -0.44
N ASP A 54 -2.48 -7.84 0.75
CA ASP A 54 -1.97 -8.84 1.71
C ASP A 54 -3.09 -9.71 2.31
N ALA A 55 -4.29 -9.15 2.48
CA ALA A 55 -5.43 -9.84 3.07
C ALA A 55 -6.12 -10.83 2.12
N THR A 56 -5.91 -10.74 0.82
CA THR A 56 -6.60 -11.60 -0.16
C THR A 56 -5.67 -11.94 -1.32
N PRO A 57 -5.15 -13.19 -1.39
CA PRO A 57 -4.35 -13.64 -2.51
C PRO A 57 -5.07 -13.43 -3.85
N PHE A 58 -4.32 -13.08 -4.88
CA PHE A 58 -4.81 -12.71 -6.21
C PHE A 58 -5.82 -13.73 -6.77
N ASP A 59 -5.50 -15.02 -6.69
CA ASP A 59 -6.37 -16.09 -7.24
C ASP A 59 -7.62 -16.35 -6.39
N GLN A 60 -7.73 -15.75 -5.20
CA GLN A 60 -8.91 -15.81 -4.34
C GLN A 60 -9.82 -14.59 -4.49
N VAL A 61 -9.40 -13.57 -5.26
CA VAL A 61 -10.21 -12.37 -5.51
C VAL A 61 -11.43 -12.73 -6.35
N LYS A 62 -12.61 -12.34 -5.87
CA LYS A 62 -13.89 -12.51 -6.59
C LYS A 62 -14.61 -11.19 -6.85
N VAL A 63 -14.39 -10.19 -6.01
CA VAL A 63 -15.02 -8.87 -6.06
C VAL A 63 -13.95 -7.83 -5.79
N VAL A 64 -13.99 -6.73 -6.54
CA VAL A 64 -13.15 -5.55 -6.32
C VAL A 64 -14.05 -4.40 -5.90
N VAL A 65 -13.76 -3.83 -4.73
CA VAL A 65 -14.41 -2.62 -4.24
C VAL A 65 -13.38 -1.49 -4.28
N LEU A 66 -13.72 -0.39 -4.93
CA LEU A 66 -12.84 0.78 -5.06
C LEU A 66 -13.37 1.92 -4.20
N GLY A 67 -12.55 2.36 -3.24
CA GLY A 67 -12.74 3.63 -2.54
C GLY A 67 -12.04 4.78 -3.28
N GLN A 68 -12.25 6.00 -2.81
CA GLN A 68 -11.59 7.20 -3.37
C GLN A 68 -10.21 7.41 -2.71
N ASP A 69 -10.22 7.72 -1.42
CA ASP A 69 -9.02 7.98 -0.62
C ASP A 69 -9.15 7.25 0.74
N PRO A 70 -8.04 6.97 1.45
CA PRO A 70 -8.10 6.48 2.82
C PRO A 70 -8.75 7.50 3.76
N TYR A 71 -9.36 7.03 4.85
CA TYR A 71 -9.73 7.91 5.95
C TYR A 71 -8.51 8.73 6.45
N HIS A 72 -8.72 10.02 6.73
CA HIS A 72 -7.65 10.95 7.08
C HIS A 72 -7.56 11.25 8.59
N GLY A 73 -8.41 10.64 9.42
CA GLY A 73 -8.36 10.77 10.87
C GLY A 73 -7.35 9.80 11.51
N PRO A 74 -6.75 10.15 12.66
CA PRO A 74 -5.88 9.25 13.40
C PRO A 74 -6.56 7.91 13.73
N GLY A 75 -5.89 6.80 13.40
CA GLY A 75 -6.35 5.44 13.73
C GLY A 75 -7.50 4.92 12.85
N GLN A 76 -7.95 5.67 11.85
CA GLN A 76 -9.09 5.25 11.02
C GLN A 76 -8.67 4.37 9.84
N ALA A 77 -7.69 4.82 9.05
CA ALA A 77 -7.23 4.07 7.88
C ALA A 77 -6.24 2.96 8.27
N HIS A 78 -6.51 1.75 7.80
CA HIS A 78 -5.66 0.56 7.98
C HIS A 78 -5.44 -0.22 6.67
N GLY A 79 -5.69 0.41 5.52
CA GLY A 79 -5.38 -0.16 4.19
C GLY A 79 -6.51 -0.93 3.50
N LEU A 80 -7.70 -0.99 4.10
CA LEU A 80 -8.93 -1.52 3.50
C LEU A 80 -9.96 -0.40 3.31
N CYS A 81 -10.48 -0.21 2.09
CA CYS A 81 -11.47 0.84 1.82
C CYS A 81 -12.77 0.61 2.61
N PHE A 82 -13.39 1.68 3.11
CA PHE A 82 -14.62 1.67 3.93
C PHE A 82 -14.52 0.95 5.29
N SER A 83 -13.34 0.44 5.67
CA SER A 83 -13.13 -0.25 6.93
C SER A 83 -12.42 0.64 7.96
N VAL A 84 -12.74 0.42 9.24
CA VAL A 84 -12.05 1.00 10.41
C VAL A 84 -11.73 -0.12 11.41
N GLN A 85 -10.74 0.08 12.28
CA GLN A 85 -10.45 -0.89 13.34
C GLN A 85 -11.54 -0.87 14.44
N PRO A 86 -11.74 -2.00 15.16
CA PRO A 86 -12.71 -2.09 16.25
C PRO A 86 -12.47 -1.10 17.40
#